data_AF-A0A6A9QLX0-F1
#
_entry.id   AF-A0A6A9QLX0-F1
#
_cell.length_a   1.000
_cell.length_b   1.000
_cell.length_c   1.000
_cell.angle_alpha   90.00
_cell.angle_beta   90.00
_cell.angle_gamma   90.00
#
_symmetry.space_group_name_H-M   'P 1'
#
loop_
_entity.id
_entity.type
_entity.pdbx_description
1 polymer ?
#
loop_
_entity_poly.entity_id
_entity_poly.type
_entity_poly.pdbx_seq_one_letter_code
_entity_poly.pdbx_strand_id
1 'polypeptide(L)' 'MNEECYIILEGKKCVEICGRVICDEETVKSYVEICEKCKKGDRKACATLYERFGCMSISGWWI' A
#
# COMPACT_ATOMS: atom_id res chain seq x y z
N MET A 1 -12.58 -0.50 0.62
CA MET A 1 -11.12 -0.50 0.36
C MET A 1 -10.96 -0.16 -1.10
N ASN A 2 -10.28 0.94 -1.44
CA ASN A 2 -10.02 1.27 -2.84
C ASN A 2 -9.36 0.08 -3.52
N GLU A 3 -9.94 -0.35 -4.64
CA GLU A 3 -9.54 -1.56 -5.36
C GLU A 3 -8.21 -1.38 -6.09
N GLU A 4 -7.54 -0.24 -5.98
CA GLU A 4 -6.30 0.04 -6.71
C GLU A 4 -5.13 0.26 -5.75
N CYS A 5 -4.01 -0.43 -6.02
CA CYS A 5 -2.77 -0.32 -5.26
C CYS A 5 -2.01 0.99 -5.51
N TYR A 6 -2.53 1.86 -6.38
CA TYR A 6 -1.96 3.14 -6.77
C TYR A 6 -3.06 4.07 -7.29
N ILE A 7 -2.74 5.35 -7.42
CA ILE A 7 -3.53 6.39 -8.04
C ILE A 7 -2.69 7.09 -9.11
N ILE A 8 -3.33 7.72 -10.09
CA ILE A 8 -2.64 8.57 -11.06
C ILE A 8 -2.94 10.03 -10.73
N LEU A 9 -1.91 10.79 -10.39
CA LEU A 9 -1.99 12.23 -10.13
C LEU A 9 -1.05 12.95 -11.08
N GLU A 10 -1.61 13.90 -11.84
CA GLU A 10 -0.85 14.73 -12.80
C GLU A 10 0.01 13.90 -13.78
N GLY A 11 -0.49 12.72 -14.18
CA GLY A 11 0.21 11.78 -15.07
C GLY A 11 1.28 10.92 -14.40
N LYS A 12 1.46 11.03 -13.08
CA LYS A 12 2.39 10.20 -12.30
C LYS A 12 1.66 9.15 -11.48
N LYS A 13 2.27 7.97 -11.37
CA LYS A 13 1.80 6.90 -10.49
C LYS A 13 2.18 7.23 -9.06
N CYS A 14 1.20 7.31 -8.17
CA CYS A 14 1.38 7.62 -6.77
C CYS A 14 0.66 6.58 -5.90
N VAL A 15 0.99 6.52 -4.62
CA VAL A 15 0.34 5.65 -3.64
C VAL A 15 -0.10 6.48 -2.45
N GLU A 16 -1.27 6.18 -1.91
CA GLU A 16 -1.72 6.77 -0.66
C GLU A 16 -1.28 5.88 0.50
N ILE A 17 -0.31 6.35 1.28
CA ILE A 17 0.18 5.67 2.46
C ILE A 17 -0.22 6.52 3.65
N CYS A 18 -1.15 5.99 4.46
CA CYS A 18 -1.62 6.64 5.68
C CYS A 18 -2.16 8.07 5.49
N GLY A 19 -2.93 8.30 4.43
CA GLY A 19 -3.47 9.62 4.10
C GLY A 19 -2.44 10.60 3.54
N ARG A 20 -1.22 10.15 3.23
CA ARG A 20 -0.22 10.92 2.49
C ARG A 20 -0.04 10.33 1.11
N VAL A 21 -0.10 11.20 0.10
CA VAL A 21 0.22 10.83 -1.28
C VAL A 21 1.73 10.83 -1.45
N ILE A 22 2.26 9.71 -1.92
CA ILE A 22 3.68 9.54 -2.24
C ILE A 22 3.78 9.16 -3.71
N CYS A 23 4.49 9.98 -4.48
CA CYS A 23 4.74 9.77 -5.92
C CYS A 23 6.19 9.40 -6.22
N ASP A 24 6.98 9.09 -5.19
CA ASP A 24 8.35 8.61 -5.33
C ASP A 24 8.37 7.25 -6.02
N GLU A 25 9.15 7.12 -7.10
CA GLU A 25 9.09 5.94 -7.96
C GLU A 25 9.51 4.66 -7.24
N GLU A 26 10.54 4.72 -6.38
CA GLU A 26 11.02 3.56 -5.62
C GLU A 26 9.96 3.10 -4.62
N THR A 27 9.40 4.05 -3.86
CA THR A 27 8.35 3.79 -2.88
C THR A 27 7.08 3.26 -3.54
N VAL A 28 6.64 3.88 -4.63
CA VAL A 28 5.46 3.48 -5.41
C VAL A 28 5.64 2.07 -5.95
N LYS A 29 6.80 1.75 -6.54
CA LYS A 29 7.08 0.43 -7.08
C LYS A 29 7.08 -0.64 -5.99
N SER A 30 7.73 -0.37 -4.86
CA SER A 30 7.79 -1.30 -3.73
C SER A 30 6.40 -1.55 -3.14
N TYR A 31 5.64 -0.49 -2.91
CA TYR A 31 4.28 -0.56 -2.37
C TYR A 31 3.35 -1.35 -3.31
N VAL A 32 3.33 -0.98 -4.59
CA VAL A 32 2.45 -1.61 -5.59
C VAL A 32 2.76 -3.10 -5.74
N GLU A 33 4.04 -3.50 -5.79
CA GLU A 33 4.40 -4.91 -5.93
C GLU A 33 3.88 -5.75 -4.76
N ILE A 34 4.04 -5.26 -3.54
CA ILE A 34 3.61 -5.96 -2.33
C ILE A 34 2.08 -5.96 -2.23
N CYS A 35 1.44 -4.83 -2.57
CA CYS A 35 -0.02 -4.70 -2.57
C CYS A 35 -0.67 -5.64 -3.59
N GLU A 36 -0.14 -5.74 -4.81
CA GLU A 36 -0.62 -6.66 -5.84
C GLU A 36 -0.51 -8.13 -5.41
N LYS A 37 0.61 -8.50 -4.76
CA LYS A 37 0.79 -9.85 -4.18
C LYS A 37 -0.23 -10.12 -3.07
N CYS A 38 -0.46 -9.14 -2.21
CA CYS A 38 -1.48 -9.22 -1.17
C CYS A 38 -2.89 -9.42 -1.75
N LYS A 39 -3.26 -8.65 -2.79
CA LYS A 39 -4.55 -8.79 -3.49
C LYS A 39 -4.73 -10.15 -4.16
N LYS A 40 -3.64 -10.77 -4.61
CA LYS A 40 -3.63 -12.14 -5.16
C LYS A 40 -3.75 -13.23 -4.09
N GLY A 41 -3.85 -12.87 -2.81
CA GLY A 41 -4.04 -13.80 -1.70
C GLY A 41 -2.76 -14.20 -0.97
N ASP A 42 -1.61 -13.59 -1.28
CA ASP A 42 -0.38 -13.81 -0.53
C ASP A 42 -0.45 -13.12 0.83
N ARG A 43 -0.77 -13.91 1.87
CA ARG A 43 -0.86 -13.45 3.26
C ARG A 43 0.45 -12.85 3.77
N LYS A 44 1.60 -13.36 3.32
CA LYS A 44 2.91 -12.84 3.72
C LYS A 44 3.12 -11.46 3.12
N ALA A 45 2.74 -11.26 1.86
CA ALA A 45 2.78 -9.95 1.25
C ALA A 45 1.85 -8.95 1.96
N CYS A 46 0.65 -9.37 2.37
CA CYS A 46 -0.24 -8.50 3.17
C CYS A 46 0.39 -8.10 4.50
N ALA A 47 1.02 -9.04 5.22
CA ALA A 47 1.72 -8.75 6.46
C ALA A 47 2.89 -7.77 6.22
N THR A 48 3.69 -8.00 5.18
CA THR A 48 4.78 -7.09 4.80
C THR A 48 4.27 -5.70 4.41
N LEU A 49 3.14 -5.61 3.70
CA LEU A 49 2.53 -4.34 3.31
C LEU A 49 2.17 -3.53 4.56
N TYR A 50 1.53 -4.19 5.53
CA TYR A 50 1.15 -3.58 6.79
C TYR A 50 2.36 -3.24 7.67
N GLU A 51 3.37 -4.10 7.75
CA GLU A 51 4.58 -3.85 8.54
C GLU A 51 5.38 -2.66 8.00
N ARG A 52 5.52 -2.55 6.67
CA ARG A 52 6.35 -1.52 6.03
C ARG A 52 5.62 -0.20 5.82
N PHE A 53 4.34 -0.26 5.48
CA PHE A 53 3.56 0.89 5.03
C PHE A 53 2.24 1.06 5.78
N GLY A 54 1.86 0.10 6.62
CA GLY A 54 0.70 0.25 7.49
C GLY A 54 0.99 1.28 8.57
N CYS A 55 0.02 2.17 8.80
CA CYS A 55 0.08 3.03 9.97
C CYS A 55 -0.59 2.35 11.15
N MET A 56 0.09 2.44 12.29
CA MET A 56 -0.27 1.85 13.59
C MET A 56 -1.60 2.35 14.19
N SER A 57 -2.46 3.03 13.42
CA SER A 57 -3.58 3.80 13.95
C SER A 57 -4.96 3.44 13.40
N ILE A 58 -5.12 2.46 12.50
CA ILE A 58 -6.43 2.24 11.82
C ILE A 58 -6.95 0.79 11.82
N SER A 59 -6.23 -0.19 12.38
CA SER A 59 -6.84 -1.50 12.63
C SER A 59 -6.41 -2.06 13.97
N GLY A 60 -7.32 -1.98 14.94
CA GLY A 60 -7.30 -2.83 16.13
C GLY A 60 -7.46 -4.30 15.76
N TRP A 61 -6.44 -4.87 15.13
CA TRP A 61 -6.25 -6.32 14.99
C TRP A 61 -5.32 -6.82 16.09
N TRP A 62 -5.77 -6.58 17.31
CA TRP A 62 -5.53 -7.37 18.52
C TRP A 62 -6.83 -7.27 19.32
N ILE A 63 -7.86 -8.01 18.91
CA ILE A 63 -8.99 -8.58 19.68
C ILE A 63 -9.74 -9.50 18.72
#